data_AF-A0A8J5GAQ8-F1
#
_entry.id   AF-A0A8J5GAQ8-F1
#
_cell.length_a   1.000
_cell.length_b   1.000
_cell.length_c   1.000
_cell.angle_alpha   90.00
_cell.angle_beta   90.00
_cell.angle_gamma   90.00
#
_symmetry.space_group_name_H-M   'P 1'
#
loop_
_entity.id
_entity.type
_entity.pdbx_description
1 polymer ?
#
loop_
_entity_poly.entity_id
_entity_poly.type
_entity_poly.pdbx_seq_one_letter_code
_entity_poly.pdbx_strand_id
1 'polypeptide(L)'
;MANQRTCRDSFFKLCLTVPVMDGENLTELLAVNNAMLIAASGQHKRRRRLISKGLLFPEWVVAADRKLLAASDVKSDLVVSKDGSGNYRSIVKAVVASAKARGLSIARFMIHVKAGVYQENVEIPV
;
A
#
# COMPACT_ATOMS: atom_id res chain seq x y z
N MET A 1 6.76 14.87 -2.33
CA MET A 1 5.53 15.46 -1.77
C MET A 1 4.32 14.82 -2.45
N ALA A 2 3.65 13.86 -1.81
CA ALA A 2 2.37 13.38 -2.31
C ALA A 2 1.30 14.40 -1.92
N ASN A 3 0.59 14.96 -2.91
CA ASN A 3 -0.42 15.97 -2.64
C ASN A 3 -1.77 15.31 -2.31
N GLN A 4 -2.62 16.01 -1.55
CA GLN A 4 -3.92 15.50 -1.09
C GLN A 4 -4.84 15.09 -2.27
N ARG A 5 -4.69 15.73 -3.44
CA ARG A 5 -5.43 15.35 -4.66
C ARG A 5 -4.93 14.02 -5.22
N THR A 6 -3.63 13.77 -5.28
CA THR A 6 -3.05 12.50 -5.73
C THR A 6 -3.41 11.36 -4.79
N CYS A 7 -3.49 11.61 -3.48
CA CYS A 7 -4.01 10.63 -2.53
C CYS A 7 -5.50 10.34 -2.73
N ARG A 8 -6.31 11.37 -2.99
CA ARG A 8 -7.76 11.23 -3.23
C ARG A 8 -8.05 10.52 -4.57
N ASP A 9 -7.36 10.91 -5.63
CA ASP A 9 -7.50 10.34 -6.97
C ASP A 9 -7.04 8.88 -6.99
N SER A 10 -5.97 8.56 -6.26
CA SER A 10 -5.52 7.17 -6.11
C SER A 10 -6.56 6.33 -5.38
N PHE A 11 -7.20 6.87 -4.33
CA PHE A 11 -8.26 6.17 -3.60
C PHE A 11 -9.49 5.89 -4.48
N PHE A 12 -9.99 6.89 -5.21
CA PHE A 12 -11.10 6.68 -6.16
C PHE A 12 -10.75 5.71 -7.29
N LYS A 13 -9.47 5.64 -7.67
CA LYS A 13 -8.99 4.72 -8.70
C LYS A 13 -8.77 3.29 -8.19
N LEU A 14 -8.65 3.10 -6.87
CA LEU A 14 -8.33 1.83 -6.22
C LEU A 14 -9.56 1.09 -5.66
N CYS A 15 -10.72 1.74 -5.47
CA CYS A 15 -11.87 1.06 -4.89
C CYS A 15 -13.21 1.65 -5.35
N LEU A 16 -14.04 0.77 -5.93
CA LEU A 16 -15.50 0.80 -5.91
C LEU A 16 -16.16 1.88 -6.80
N THR A 17 -16.77 1.44 -7.90
CA THR A 17 -18.07 1.98 -8.30
C THR A 17 -19.10 1.59 -7.24
N VAL A 18 -19.02 2.17 -6.04
CA VAL A 18 -20.23 2.37 -5.24
C VAL A 18 -20.71 3.77 -5.59
N PRO A 19 -21.93 3.92 -6.15
CA PRO A 19 -22.51 5.24 -6.25
C PRO A 19 -22.77 5.68 -4.81
N VAL A 20 -21.87 6.49 -4.26
CA VAL A 20 -22.18 7.26 -3.06
C VAL A 20 -23.11 8.36 -3.54
N MET A 21 -24.40 8.04 -3.62
CA MET A 21 -25.44 9.04 -3.73
C MET A 21 -25.50 9.75 -2.38
N ASP A 22 -25.53 11.08 -2.43
CA ASP A 22 -25.56 11.95 -1.27
C ASP A 22 -26.63 11.52 -0.25
N GLY A 23 -26.21 11.27 0.99
CA GLY A 23 -27.07 11.55 2.13
C GLY A 23 -27.50 10.44 3.10
N GLU A 24 -26.90 9.25 3.19
CA GLU A 24 -27.32 8.28 4.25
C GLU A 24 -26.22 7.56 5.06
N ASN A 25 -26.68 7.06 6.21
CA ASN A 25 -26.01 6.68 7.45
C ASN A 25 -25.02 5.50 7.29
N LEU A 26 -23.74 5.72 7.63
CA LEU A 26 -22.60 4.84 7.29
C LEU A 26 -22.44 3.56 8.13
N THR A 27 -23.46 3.14 8.88
CA THR A 27 -23.35 2.01 9.81
C THR A 27 -23.30 0.62 9.18
N GLU A 28 -23.57 0.47 7.88
CA GLU A 28 -23.52 -0.84 7.18
C GLU A 28 -22.24 -1.10 6.35
N LEU A 29 -21.20 -0.27 6.46
CA LEU A 29 -19.96 -0.42 5.66
C LEU A 29 -19.02 -1.58 6.07
N LEU A 30 -19.45 -2.46 6.97
CA LEU A 30 -18.61 -3.56 7.49
C LEU A 30 -18.58 -4.82 6.61
N ALA A 31 -19.43 -4.95 5.59
CA ALA A 31 -19.60 -6.21 4.85
C ALA A 31 -18.79 -6.35 3.54
N VAL A 32 -18.18 -5.28 2.99
CA VAL A 32 -17.64 -5.32 1.61
C VAL A 32 -16.23 -5.90 1.51
N ASN A 33 -15.44 -5.91 2.59
CA ASN A 33 -14.06 -6.42 2.53
C ASN A 33 -13.97 -7.94 2.32
N ASN A 34 -15.02 -8.70 2.63
CA ASN A 34 -15.04 -10.16 2.41
C ASN A 34 -15.54 -10.54 1.00
N ALA A 35 -16.31 -9.68 0.32
CA ALA A 35 -16.89 -10.00 -1.00
C ALA A 35 -15.84 -10.00 -2.13
N MET A 36 -14.76 -9.23 -2.00
CA MET A 36 -13.66 -9.20 -2.99
C MET A 36 -12.89 -10.53 -3.05
N LEU A 37 -12.87 -11.30 -1.96
CA LEU A 37 -12.24 -12.63 -1.93
C LEU A 37 -13.07 -13.68 -2.70
N ILE A 38 -14.39 -13.49 -2.84
CA ILE A 38 -15.28 -14.45 -3.48
C ILE A 38 -15.19 -14.39 -5.02
N ALA A 39 -14.88 -13.23 -5.59
CA ALA A 39 -14.67 -13.10 -7.05
C ALA A 39 -13.39 -13.81 -7.57
N ALA A 40 -12.55 -14.34 -6.67
CA ALA A 40 -11.32 -15.05 -7.02
C ALA A 40 -11.50 -16.55 -7.31
N SER A 41 -12.67 -17.15 -7.08
CA SER A 41 -12.86 -18.62 -7.15
C SER A 41 -13.45 -19.17 -8.46
N GLY A 42 -13.52 -18.39 -9.53
CA GLY A 42 -13.97 -18.86 -10.85
C GLY A 42 -12.86 -19.52 -11.65
N GLN A 43 -12.79 -20.86 -11.62
CA GLN A 43 -11.97 -21.65 -12.56
C GLN A 43 -12.34 -21.33 -14.01
N HIS A 44 -11.38 -20.95 -14.86
CA HIS A 44 -11.30 -21.34 -16.28
C HIS A 44 -10.05 -20.75 -16.98
N LYS A 45 -9.27 -21.67 -17.55
CA LYS A 45 -8.19 -21.55 -18.56
C LYS A 45 -7.02 -20.61 -18.24
N ARG A 46 -5.80 -21.16 -18.37
CA ARG A 46 -4.50 -20.47 -18.39
C ARG A 46 -4.47 -19.36 -19.47
N ARG A 47 -5.06 -18.21 -19.16
CA ARG A 47 -4.54 -16.93 -19.63
C ARG A 47 -3.73 -16.38 -18.48
N ARG A 48 -2.45 -16.06 -18.71
CA ARG A 48 -1.71 -15.15 -17.84
C ARG A 48 -2.58 -13.90 -17.73
N ARG A 49 -3.39 -13.81 -16.67
CA ARG A 49 -4.10 -12.57 -16.34
C ARG A 49 -2.98 -11.60 -16.04
N LEU A 50 -2.61 -10.79 -17.02
CA LEU A 50 -1.97 -9.52 -16.77
C LEU A 50 -2.80 -8.91 -15.66
N ILE A 51 -2.23 -8.78 -14.46
CA ILE A 51 -2.82 -7.97 -13.39
C ILE A 51 -3.21 -6.68 -14.10
N SER A 52 -4.53 -6.49 -14.26
CA SER A 52 -5.09 -5.63 -15.29
C SER A 52 -4.40 -4.27 -15.27
N LYS A 53 -4.03 -3.77 -16.45
CA LYS A 53 -3.34 -2.49 -16.68
C LYS A 53 -4.18 -1.26 -16.25
N GLY A 54 -4.88 -1.27 -15.12
CA GLY A 54 -5.63 -0.06 -14.75
C GLY A 54 -6.40 -0.02 -13.45
N LEU A 55 -6.58 -1.12 -12.70
CA LEU A 55 -7.55 -1.09 -11.59
C LEU A 55 -6.96 -1.23 -10.17
N LEU A 56 -5.70 -1.66 -10.00
CA LEU A 56 -5.13 -1.86 -8.64
C LEU A 56 -3.82 -1.11 -8.36
N PHE A 57 -3.10 -0.60 -9.35
CA PHE A 57 -1.86 0.14 -9.12
C PHE A 57 -1.67 1.23 -10.18
N PRO A 58 -1.16 2.42 -9.81
CA PRO A 58 -0.80 3.45 -10.79
C PRO A 58 0.24 2.99 -11.82
N GLU A 59 0.25 3.62 -13.00
CA GLU A 59 1.17 3.26 -14.09
C GLU A 59 2.65 3.49 -13.75
N TRP A 60 2.95 4.46 -12.87
CA TRP A 60 4.30 4.73 -12.39
C TRP A 60 4.86 3.63 -11.48
N VAL A 61 4.01 2.73 -10.97
CA VAL A 61 4.46 1.56 -10.20
C VAL A 61 4.83 0.44 -11.17
N VAL A 62 6.12 0.11 -11.26
CA VAL A 62 6.61 -0.96 -12.16
C VAL A 62 6.09 -2.33 -11.75
N ALA A 63 6.04 -3.27 -12.72
CA ALA A 63 5.42 -4.59 -12.51
C ALA A 63 6.02 -5.41 -11.36
N ALA A 64 7.33 -5.31 -11.15
CA ALA A 64 8.02 -5.98 -10.05
C ALA A 64 7.53 -5.48 -8.69
N ASP A 65 7.31 -4.18 -8.55
CA ASP A 65 6.86 -3.55 -7.31
C ASP A 65 5.41 -3.85 -7.02
N ARG A 66 4.56 -3.90 -8.06
CA ARG A 66 3.17 -4.35 -7.92
C ARG A 66 3.08 -5.77 -7.37
N LYS A 67 3.94 -6.68 -7.85
CA LYS A 67 3.99 -8.07 -7.36
C LYS A 67 4.42 -8.10 -5.89
N LEU A 68 5.37 -7.26 -5.50
CA LEU A 68 5.84 -7.15 -4.12
C LEU A 68 4.76 -6.59 -3.19
N LEU A 69 4.08 -5.53 -3.61
CA LEU A 69 3.00 -4.89 -2.84
C LEU A 69 1.73 -5.76 -2.72
N ALA A 70 1.52 -6.70 -3.65
CA ALA A 70 0.42 -7.65 -3.61
C ALA A 70 0.74 -8.93 -2.80
N ALA A 71 1.98 -9.10 -2.33
CA ALA A 71 2.37 -10.27 -1.56
C ALA A 71 1.86 -10.15 -0.11
N SER A 72 1.35 -11.25 0.44
CA SER A 72 0.86 -11.30 1.83
C SER A 72 1.97 -11.28 2.86
N ASP A 73 3.13 -11.83 2.51
CA ASP A 73 4.29 -11.92 3.39
C ASP A 73 5.53 -11.43 2.65
N VAL A 74 6.13 -10.37 3.17
CA VAL A 74 7.34 -9.79 2.61
C VAL A 74 8.32 -9.55 3.74
N LYS A 75 9.54 -10.06 3.56
CA LYS A 75 10.63 -9.85 4.52
C LYS A 75 11.00 -8.38 4.55
N SER A 76 10.76 -7.71 5.67
CA SER A 76 11.18 -6.34 5.93
C SER A 76 12.55 -6.29 6.61
N ASP A 77 13.34 -5.27 6.30
CA ASP A 77 14.59 -4.96 6.98
C ASP A 77 14.36 -4.18 8.27
N LEU A 78 13.36 -3.29 8.28
CA LEU A 78 12.95 -2.50 9.45
C LEU A 78 11.44 -2.47 9.61
N VAL A 79 10.98 -2.44 10.86
CA VAL A 79 9.57 -2.28 11.24
C VAL A 79 9.37 -0.96 11.97
N VAL A 80 8.37 -0.18 11.54
CA VAL A 80 7.92 1.02 12.23
C VAL A 80 6.61 0.71 12.93
N SER A 81 6.52 1.02 14.22
CA SER A 81 5.31 0.80 15.01
C SER A 81 5.15 1.80 16.14
N LYS A 82 3.97 2.41 16.27
CA LYS A 82 3.66 3.38 17.33
C LYS A 82 3.57 2.76 18.73
N ASP A 83 3.09 1.53 18.81
CA ASP A 83 2.98 0.75 20.05
C ASP A 83 4.37 0.34 20.62
N GLY A 84 5.44 0.51 19.85
CA GLY A 84 6.80 0.11 20.22
C GLY A 84 7.13 -1.35 19.91
N SER A 85 6.25 -2.12 19.28
CA SER A 85 6.50 -3.51 18.87
C SER A 85 7.34 -3.64 17.58
N GLY A 86 8.10 -2.60 17.25
CA GLY A 86 8.95 -2.50 16.05
C GLY A 86 10.28 -1.81 16.36
N ASN A 87 11.11 -1.59 15.34
CA ASN A 87 12.41 -0.95 15.48
C ASN A 87 12.31 0.56 15.76
N TYR A 88 11.35 1.24 15.13
CA TYR A 88 11.18 2.69 15.24
C TYR A 88 9.72 3.08 15.47
N ARG A 89 9.49 4.22 16.14
CA ARG A 89 8.15 4.81 16.31
C ARG A 89 7.80 5.89 15.28
N SER A 90 8.77 6.31 14.48
CA SER A 90 8.65 7.35 13.46
C SER A 90 9.20 6.84 12.13
N ILE A 91 8.48 7.17 11.05
CA ILE A 91 8.84 6.84 9.68
C ILE A 91 10.10 7.61 9.26
N VAL A 92 10.22 8.89 9.61
CA VAL A 92 11.42 9.70 9.29
C VAL A 92 12.69 9.05 9.83
N LYS A 93 12.66 8.58 11.09
CA LYS A 93 13.83 7.90 11.69
C LYS A 93 14.19 6.61 10.95
N ALA A 94 13.19 5.83 10.53
CA ALA A 94 13.42 4.61 9.76
C ALA A 94 13.99 4.90 8.37
N VAL A 95 13.52 5.95 7.70
CA VAL A 95 14.06 6.40 6.40
C VAL A 95 15.52 6.81 6.54
N VAL A 96 15.85 7.63 7.53
CA VAL A 96 17.25 8.04 7.79
C VAL A 96 18.13 6.83 8.12
N ALA A 97 17.63 5.90 8.93
CA ALA A 97 18.35 4.66 9.25
C ALA A 97 18.57 3.79 8.01
N SER A 98 17.56 3.69 7.13
CA SER A 98 17.68 2.92 5.88
C SER A 98 18.75 3.48 4.94
N ALA A 99 18.83 4.81 4.81
CA ALA A 99 19.84 5.45 3.98
C ALA A 99 21.27 5.14 4.48
N LYS A 100 21.47 5.17 5.82
CA LYS A 100 22.74 4.81 6.45
C LYS A 100 23.08 3.33 6.27
N ALA A 101 22.11 2.44 6.51
CA ALA A 101 22.30 1.00 6.43
C ALA A 101 22.54 0.49 5.00
N ARG A 102 21.88 1.12 4.01
CA ARG A 102 22.03 0.76 2.60
C ARG A 102 23.43 1.10 2.07
N GLY A 103 24.05 2.17 2.56
CA GLY A 103 25.35 2.65 2.06
C GLY A 103 25.31 2.85 0.55
N LEU A 104 26.24 2.21 -0.17
CA LEU A 104 26.33 2.23 -1.65
C LEU A 104 25.53 1.11 -2.33
N SER A 105 24.82 0.26 -1.57
CA SER A 105 24.10 -0.88 -2.13
C SER A 105 22.91 -0.43 -2.97
N ILE A 106 22.77 -0.96 -4.19
CA ILE A 106 21.61 -0.73 -5.06
C ILE A 106 20.44 -1.66 -4.67
N ALA A 107 20.66 -2.59 -3.73
CA ALA A 107 19.60 -3.48 -3.25
C ALA A 107 18.45 -2.67 -2.63
N ARG A 108 17.23 -3.16 -2.86
CA ARG A 108 16.02 -2.59 -2.28
C ARG A 108 16.05 -2.76 -0.77
N PHE A 109 15.72 -1.68 -0.05
CA PHE A 109 15.54 -1.68 1.39
C PHE A 109 14.04 -1.63 1.72
N MET A 110 13.57 -2.52 2.58
CA MET A 110 12.14 -2.70 2.86
C MET A 110 11.78 -2.26 4.29
N ILE A 111 11.00 -1.19 4.40
CA ILE A 111 10.46 -0.69 5.68
C ILE A 111 8.98 -1.08 5.77
N HIS A 112 8.63 -1.88 6.78
CA HIS A 112 7.24 -2.24 7.07
C HIS A 112 6.66 -1.30 8.13
N VAL A 113 5.59 -0.56 7.78
CA VAL A 113 4.92 0.36 8.69
C VAL A 113 3.64 -0.31 9.19
N LYS A 114 3.60 -0.61 10.49
CA LYS A 114 2.40 -1.16 11.14
C LYS A 114 1.29 -0.11 11.17
N ALA A 115 0.05 -0.60 11.19
CA ALA A 115 -1.15 0.22 11.26
C ALA A 115 -1.08 1.25 12.39
N GLY A 116 -1.42 2.49 12.06
CA GLY A 116 -1.39 3.61 13.00
C GLY A 116 -1.41 4.95 12.27
N VAL A 117 -1.72 6.01 13.01
CA VAL A 117 -1.73 7.38 12.47
C VAL A 117 -0.37 8.01 12.70
N TYR A 118 0.40 8.29 11.66
CA TYR A 118 1.72 8.94 11.76
C TYR A 118 1.63 10.38 11.27
N GLN A 119 1.75 11.34 12.17
CA GLN A 119 1.70 12.79 11.86
C GLN A 119 3.12 13.31 11.70
N GLU A 120 3.73 13.07 10.54
CA GLU A 120 5.09 13.50 10.23
C GLU A 120 5.25 13.84 8.75
N ASN A 121 6.12 14.81 8.45
CA ASN A 121 6.52 15.12 7.09
C ASN A 121 7.74 14.26 6.74
N VAL A 122 7.58 13.35 5.80
CA VAL A 122 8.64 12.44 5.35
C VAL A 122 9.26 12.95 4.06
N GLU A 123 10.57 13.15 4.08
CA GLU A 123 11.38 13.41 2.90
C GLU A 123 12.17 12.15 2.54
N ILE A 124 12.08 11.75 1.28
CA ILE A 124 12.83 10.60 0.74
C ILE A 124 13.94 11.18 -0.12
N PRO A 125 15.22 11.07 0.30
CA PRO A 125 16.34 11.53 -0.50
C PRO A 125 16.44 10.70 -1.77
N VAL A 126 16.75 11.36 -2.89
CA VAL A 126 16.96 10.73 -4.21
C VAL A 126 18.34 10.12 -4.34
#